data_AF-A0A9E1PI35-F1
#
_entry.id   AF-A0A9E1PI35-F1
#
_cell.length_a   1.000
_cell.length_b   1.000
_cell.length_c   1.000
_cell.angle_alpha   90.00
_cell.angle_beta   90.00
_cell.angle_gamma   90.00
#
_symmetry.space_group_name_H-M   'P 1'
#
loop_
_entity.id
_entity.type
_entity.pdbx_description
1 polymer ?
#
loop_
_entity_poly.entity_id
_entity_poly.type
_entity_poly.pdbx_seq_one_letter_code
_entity_poly.pdbx_strand_id
1 'polypeptide(L)'
;MTELDIWQTYNMGQTAAGAQFIAVAFLAWVALRVALSIRNTEDSNLLLKLAGTGFCLSVAYFIAINTGWYEWNNNSIAAGLAYLQSTDVAISPVAQSFVENMDPGAAFNLVPNLAQGVFIASLLVMQLGSIWLPKK
;
A
#
# COMPACT_ATOMS: atom_id res chain seq x y z
N MET A 1 20.91 -9.37 -19.26
CA MET A 1 20.48 -8.98 -17.91
C MET A 1 20.84 -10.12 -16.99
N THR A 2 21.69 -9.86 -16.02
CA THR A 2 22.10 -10.86 -15.02
C THR A 2 21.14 -10.87 -13.85
N GLU A 3 21.17 -11.92 -13.02
CA GLU A 3 20.43 -11.96 -11.76
C GLU A 3 20.77 -10.76 -10.86
N LEU A 4 22.04 -10.34 -10.84
CA LEU A 4 22.49 -9.18 -10.06
C LEU A 4 21.83 -7.88 -10.53
N ASP A 5 21.70 -7.69 -11.85
CA ASP A 5 21.04 -6.49 -12.41
C ASP A 5 19.56 -6.41 -11.99
N ILE A 6 18.88 -7.55 -11.95
CA ILE A 6 17.48 -7.66 -11.51
C ILE A 6 17.36 -7.28 -10.03
N TRP A 7 18.24 -7.83 -9.17
CA TRP A 7 18.24 -7.51 -7.75
C TRP A 7 18.61 -6.06 -7.46
N GLN A 8 19.56 -5.48 -8.19
CA GLN A 8 19.91 -4.06 -8.03
C GLN A 8 18.73 -3.17 -8.37
N THR A 9 18.03 -3.47 -9.47
CA THR A 9 16.81 -2.74 -9.88
C THR A 9 15.71 -2.86 -8.82
N TYR A 10 15.51 -4.06 -8.27
CA TYR A 10 14.55 -4.29 -7.18
C TYR A 10 14.89 -3.45 -5.94
N ASN A 11 16.13 -3.50 -5.45
CA ASN A 11 16.53 -2.75 -4.25
C ASN A 11 16.37 -1.23 -4.39
N MET A 12 16.64 -0.68 -5.58
CA MET A 12 16.35 0.72 -5.88
C MET A 12 14.84 1.02 -5.82
N GLY A 13 14.02 0.16 -6.42
CA GLY A 13 12.56 0.26 -6.36
C GLY A 13 12.02 0.20 -4.92
N GLN A 14 12.56 -0.71 -4.10
CA GLN A 14 12.17 -0.86 -2.70
C GLN A 14 12.50 0.35 -1.84
N THR A 15 13.61 1.03 -2.13
CA THR A 15 13.95 2.29 -1.44
C THR A 15 12.91 3.38 -1.72
N ALA A 16 12.46 3.51 -2.97
CA ALA A 16 11.39 4.42 -3.33
C ALA A 16 10.04 4.01 -2.71
N ALA A 17 9.74 2.71 -2.66
CA ALA A 17 8.56 2.15 -2.00
C ALA A 17 8.49 2.55 -0.53
N GLY A 18 9.62 2.45 0.18
CA GLY A 18 9.73 2.83 1.59
C GLY A 18 9.44 4.31 1.84
N ALA A 19 9.93 5.20 0.98
CA ALA A 19 9.64 6.63 1.08
C ALA A 19 8.14 6.92 0.87
N GLN A 20 7.50 6.27 -0.10
CA GLN A 20 6.07 6.38 -0.32
C GLN A 20 5.26 5.84 0.85
N PHE A 21 5.67 4.72 1.45
CA PHE A 21 5.03 4.15 2.62
C PHE A 21 5.04 5.13 3.81
N ILE A 22 6.17 5.78 4.07
CA ILE A 22 6.28 6.81 5.11
C ILE A 22 5.33 7.98 4.83
N ALA A 23 5.23 8.42 3.58
CA ALA A 23 4.33 9.50 3.19
C ALA A 23 2.85 9.14 3.42
N VAL A 24 2.42 7.93 3.04
CA VAL A 24 1.02 7.49 3.27
C VAL A 24 0.73 7.23 4.75
N ALA A 25 1.70 6.75 5.53
CA ALA A 25 1.57 6.60 6.97
C ALA A 25 1.40 7.96 7.67
N PHE A 26 2.15 8.98 7.23
CA PHE A 26 1.98 10.34 7.70
C PHE A 26 0.59 10.89 7.33
N LEU A 27 0.14 10.69 6.09
CA LEU A 27 -1.21 11.11 5.66
C LEU A 27 -2.32 10.41 6.46
N ALA A 28 -2.17 9.13 6.79
CA ALA A 28 -3.09 8.39 7.66
C ALA A 28 -3.21 9.04 9.04
N TRP A 29 -2.08 9.43 9.62
CA TRP A 29 -2.03 10.16 10.88
C TRP A 29 -2.69 11.55 10.79
N VAL A 30 -2.42 12.31 9.71
CA VAL A 30 -3.07 13.61 9.46
C VAL A 30 -4.58 13.44 9.31
N ALA A 31 -5.04 12.42 8.59
CA ALA A 31 -6.47 12.12 8.43
C ALA A 31 -7.15 11.80 9.78
N LEU A 32 -6.48 11.07 10.67
CA LEU A 32 -6.97 10.87 12.04
C LEU A 32 -7.07 12.20 12.81
N ARG A 33 -6.09 13.09 12.68
CA ARG A 33 -6.12 14.42 13.32
C ARG A 33 -7.27 15.29 12.79
N VAL A 34 -7.50 15.28 11.48
CA VAL A 34 -8.63 15.98 10.85
C VAL A 34 -9.95 15.42 11.36
N ALA A 35 -10.11 14.09 11.37
CA ALA A 35 -11.32 13.44 11.85
C ALA A 35 -11.62 13.78 13.33
N LEU A 36 -10.60 13.78 14.19
CA LEU A 36 -10.72 14.18 15.60
C LEU A 36 -11.03 15.68 15.76
N SER A 37 -10.46 16.54 14.92
CA SER A 37 -10.78 17.98 14.93
C SER A 37 -12.24 18.21 14.57
N ILE A 38 -12.74 17.57 13.51
CA ILE A 38 -14.15 17.67 13.10
C ILE A 38 -15.08 17.18 14.20
N ARG A 39 -14.71 16.07 14.86
CA ARG A 39 -15.43 15.58 16.03
C ARG A 39 -15.48 16.64 17.10
N ASN A 40 -14.36 17.24 17.48
CA ASN A 40 -14.30 18.13 18.64
C ASN A 40 -14.99 19.49 18.41
N THR A 41 -15.12 19.95 17.16
CA THR A 41 -15.87 21.19 16.83
C THR A 41 -17.37 21.01 17.05
N GLU A 42 -17.98 21.88 17.86
CA GLU A 42 -19.42 21.86 18.18
C GLU A 42 -20.30 22.17 16.97
N ASP A 43 -19.89 23.14 16.14
CA ASP A 43 -20.58 23.58 14.93
C ASP A 43 -20.05 22.93 13.63
N SER A 44 -19.62 21.66 13.69
CA SER A 44 -19.14 20.98 12.47
C SER A 44 -20.29 20.82 11.45
N ASN A 45 -20.32 21.74 10.47
CA ASN A 45 -21.33 21.73 9.43
C ASN A 45 -21.16 20.50 8.50
N LEU A 46 -22.23 20.15 7.78
CA LEU A 46 -22.26 18.98 6.90
C LEU A 46 -21.14 19.01 5.85
N LEU A 47 -20.81 20.19 5.33
CA LEU A 47 -19.74 20.39 4.35
C LEU A 47 -18.39 19.92 4.88
N LEU A 48 -18.05 20.26 6.14
CA LEU A 48 -16.79 19.87 6.76
C LEU A 48 -16.72 18.35 6.99
N LYS A 49 -17.83 17.71 7.38
CA LYS A 49 -17.91 16.25 7.54
C LYS A 49 -17.72 15.51 6.21
N LEU A 50 -18.33 16.02 5.14
CA LEU A 50 -18.17 15.47 3.80
C LEU A 50 -16.74 15.65 3.28
N ALA A 51 -16.15 16.83 3.45
CA ALA A 51 -14.77 17.10 3.08
C ALA A 51 -13.78 16.20 3.84
N GLY A 52 -13.97 16.05 5.16
CA GLY A 52 -13.17 15.15 6.00
C GLY A 52 -13.31 13.68 5.58
N THR A 53 -14.52 13.25 5.22
CA THR A 53 -14.78 11.90 4.70
C THR A 53 -14.05 11.68 3.38
N GLY A 54 -14.15 12.62 2.43
CA GLY A 54 -13.46 12.55 1.15
C GLY A 54 -11.93 12.49 1.31
N PHE A 55 -11.38 13.25 2.27
CA PHE A 55 -9.97 13.19 2.61
C PHE A 55 -9.56 11.81 3.16
N CYS A 56 -10.31 11.27 4.14
CA CYS A 56 -10.02 9.96 4.73
C CYS A 56 -10.08 8.83 3.68
N LEU A 57 -11.08 8.85 2.79
CA LEU A 57 -11.21 7.88 1.70
C LEU A 57 -10.07 8.00 0.68
N SER A 58 -9.64 9.22 0.34
CA SER A 58 -8.48 9.44 -0.52
C SER A 58 -7.20 8.86 0.08
N VAL A 59 -7.01 9.02 1.39
CA VAL A 59 -5.85 8.44 2.09
C VAL A 59 -5.90 6.92 2.10
N ALA A 60 -7.07 6.31 2.36
CA ALA A 60 -7.22 4.86 2.28
C ALA A 60 -6.94 4.32 0.86
N TYR A 61 -7.37 5.05 -0.18
CA TYR A 61 -7.07 4.73 -1.57
C TYR A 61 -5.56 4.81 -1.87
N PHE A 62 -4.87 5.83 -1.37
CA PHE A 62 -3.41 5.95 -1.53
C PHE A 62 -2.65 4.82 -0.83
N ILE A 63 -3.12 4.37 0.33
CA ILE A 63 -2.56 3.19 1.01
C ILE A 63 -2.76 1.95 0.13
N ALA A 64 -3.97 1.76 -0.43
CA ALA A 64 -4.26 0.62 -1.32
C ALA A 64 -3.42 0.62 -2.60
N ILE A 65 -3.18 1.79 -3.22
CA ILE A 65 -2.25 1.91 -4.35
C ILE A 65 -0.83 1.52 -3.91
N ASN A 66 -0.36 2.03 -2.78
CA ASN A 66 1.01 1.78 -2.32
C ASN A 66 1.24 0.29 -2.05
N THR A 67 0.28 -0.40 -1.43
CA THR A 67 0.36 -1.85 -1.21
C THR A 67 0.27 -2.64 -2.52
N GLY A 68 -0.64 -2.26 -3.42
CA GLY A 68 -0.76 -2.91 -4.73
C GLY A 68 0.48 -2.73 -5.59
N TRP A 69 1.12 -1.56 -5.52
CA TRP A 69 2.36 -1.27 -6.24
C TRP A 69 3.53 -2.08 -5.69
N TYR A 70 3.61 -2.23 -4.36
CA TYR A 70 4.59 -3.08 -3.71
C TYR A 70 4.46 -4.54 -4.14
N GLU A 71 3.25 -5.12 -4.10
CA GLU A 71 3.00 -6.50 -4.54
C GLU A 71 3.31 -6.68 -6.03
N TRP A 72 2.85 -5.76 -6.88
CA TRP A 72 3.13 -5.79 -8.31
C TRP A 72 4.63 -5.71 -8.62
N ASN A 73 5.39 -4.91 -7.87
CA ASN A 73 6.84 -4.83 -8.04
C ASN A 73 7.53 -6.17 -7.73
N ASN A 74 7.18 -6.80 -6.60
CA ASN A 74 7.71 -8.12 -6.24
C ASN A 74 7.38 -9.17 -7.32
N ASN A 75 6.13 -9.21 -7.79
CA ASN A 75 5.66 -10.13 -8.83
C ASN A 75 6.35 -9.88 -10.19
N SER A 76 6.68 -8.62 -10.49
CA SER A 76 7.42 -8.26 -11.71
C SER A 76 8.89 -8.71 -11.65
N ILE A 77 9.53 -8.60 -10.49
CA ILE A 77 10.89 -9.12 -10.28
C ILE A 77 10.91 -10.65 -10.34
N ALA A 78 9.93 -11.31 -9.73
CA ALA A 78 9.77 -12.75 -9.85
C ALA A 78 9.57 -13.20 -11.31
N ALA A 79 8.81 -12.45 -12.11
CA ALA A 79 8.67 -12.71 -13.55
C ALA A 79 10.02 -12.60 -14.30
N GLY A 80 10.82 -11.57 -14.00
CA GLY A 80 12.14 -11.40 -14.59
C GLY A 80 13.10 -12.56 -14.24
N LEU A 81 13.07 -13.02 -12.98
CA LEU A 81 13.87 -14.16 -12.52
C LEU A 81 13.40 -15.49 -13.13
N ALA A 82 12.09 -15.71 -13.21
CA ALA A 82 11.50 -16.87 -13.87
C ALA A 82 11.85 -16.92 -15.36
N TYR A 83 11.82 -15.76 -16.03
CA TYR A 83 12.29 -15.65 -17.41
C TYR A 83 13.78 -15.99 -17.53
N LEU A 84 14.63 -15.47 -16.64
CA LEU A 84 16.05 -15.77 -16.66
C LEU A 84 16.33 -17.26 -16.48
N GLN A 85 15.60 -17.94 -15.58
CA GLN A 85 15.65 -19.39 -15.39
C GLN A 85 15.20 -20.18 -16.64
N SER A 86 14.32 -19.60 -17.47
CA SER A 86 13.87 -20.22 -18.73
C SER A 86 14.91 -20.11 -19.85
N THR A 87 15.85 -19.19 -19.72
CA THR A 87 17.08 -19.17 -20.52
C THR A 87 18.11 -20.05 -19.81
N ASP A 88 19.06 -20.70 -20.49
CA ASP A 88 20.05 -21.64 -19.88
C ASP A 88 21.00 -21.02 -18.81
N VAL A 89 20.61 -19.91 -18.20
CA VAL A 89 21.26 -19.22 -17.09
C VAL A 89 20.69 -19.75 -15.77
N ALA A 90 21.53 -20.40 -14.97
CA ALA A 90 21.17 -20.79 -13.62
C ALA A 90 20.96 -19.55 -12.73
N ILE A 91 19.86 -19.54 -11.99
CA ILE A 91 19.57 -18.56 -10.93
C ILE A 91 19.92 -19.13 -9.55
N SER A 92 20.28 -18.27 -8.61
CA SER A 92 20.63 -18.66 -7.24
C SER A 92 19.46 -19.33 -6.50
N PRO A 93 19.73 -20.15 -5.45
CA PRO A 93 18.67 -20.74 -4.63
C PRO A 93 17.73 -19.70 -3.98
N VAL A 94 18.24 -18.51 -3.68
CA VAL A 94 17.44 -17.41 -3.13
C VAL A 94 16.46 -16.88 -4.18
N ALA A 95 16.91 -16.70 -5.42
CA ALA A 95 16.05 -16.30 -6.53
C ALA A 95 14.99 -17.36 -6.84
N GLN A 96 15.32 -18.65 -6.77
CA GLN A 96 14.35 -19.73 -6.94
C GLN A 96 13.26 -19.66 -5.87
N SER A 97 13.65 -19.58 -4.59
CA SER A 97 12.69 -19.45 -3.50
C SER A 97 11.84 -18.19 -3.63
N PHE A 98 12.41 -17.07 -4.09
CA PHE A 98 11.64 -15.85 -4.34
C PHE A 98 10.56 -16.06 -5.41
N VAL A 99 10.90 -16.71 -6.54
CA VAL A 99 9.93 -17.03 -7.61
C VAL A 99 8.81 -17.94 -7.09
N GLU A 100 9.14 -18.96 -6.28
CA GLU A 100 8.16 -19.90 -5.72
C GLU A 100 7.17 -19.26 -4.73
N ASN A 101 7.56 -18.17 -4.06
CA ASN A 101 6.76 -17.50 -3.04
C ASN A 101 6.01 -16.26 -3.56
N MET A 102 6.18 -15.92 -4.84
CA MET A 102 5.51 -14.80 -5.50
C MET A 102 4.53 -15.31 -6.57
N ASP A 103 3.82 -14.39 -7.22
CA ASP A 103 2.96 -14.70 -8.38
C ASP A 103 3.56 -14.06 -9.65
N PRO A 104 4.52 -14.72 -10.33
CA PRO A 104 5.25 -14.15 -11.44
C PRO A 104 4.34 -13.65 -12.55
N GLY A 105 4.41 -12.35 -12.85
CA GLY A 105 3.66 -11.73 -13.94
C GLY A 105 2.21 -11.39 -13.58
N ALA A 106 1.82 -11.52 -12.31
CA ALA A 106 0.54 -11.03 -11.84
C ALA A 106 0.33 -9.56 -12.21
N ALA A 107 -0.87 -9.25 -12.72
CA ALA A 107 -1.25 -7.88 -13.02
C ALA A 107 -1.36 -7.05 -11.75
N PHE A 108 -1.19 -5.73 -11.88
CA PHE A 108 -1.41 -4.80 -10.78
C PHE A 108 -2.84 -4.95 -10.23
N ASN A 109 -2.96 -5.04 -8.91
CA ASN A 109 -4.23 -5.20 -8.22
C ASN A 109 -4.33 -4.23 -7.05
N LEU A 110 -5.50 -3.59 -6.92
CA LEU A 110 -5.82 -2.70 -5.79
C LEU A 110 -6.50 -3.42 -4.64
N VAL A 111 -6.93 -4.67 -4.84
CA VAL A 111 -7.56 -5.48 -3.79
C VAL A 111 -6.46 -5.91 -2.82
N PRO A 112 -6.47 -5.42 -1.58
CA PRO A 112 -5.45 -5.76 -0.60
C PRO A 112 -5.58 -7.21 -0.18
N ASN A 113 -4.46 -7.83 0.22
CA ASN A 113 -4.51 -9.09 0.94
C ASN A 113 -5.21 -8.92 2.31
N LEU A 114 -5.52 -10.03 2.99
CA LEU A 114 -6.30 -10.00 4.23
C LEU A 114 -5.70 -9.06 5.30
N ALA A 115 -4.39 -9.10 5.50
CA ALA A 115 -3.73 -8.28 6.53
C ALA A 115 -3.78 -6.78 6.18
N GLN A 116 -3.48 -6.43 4.93
CA GLN A 116 -3.58 -5.06 4.42
C GLN A 116 -5.03 -4.56 4.48
N GLY A 117 -6.00 -5.41 4.12
CA GLY A 117 -7.43 -5.08 4.13
C GLY A 117 -7.92 -4.78 5.55
N VAL A 118 -7.53 -5.59 6.53
CA VAL A 118 -7.84 -5.36 7.95
C VAL A 118 -7.24 -4.04 8.43
N PHE A 119 -6.00 -3.72 8.04
CA PHE A 119 -5.37 -2.45 8.39
C PHE A 119 -6.14 -1.24 7.83
N ILE A 120 -6.44 -1.24 6.53
CA ILE A 120 -7.16 -0.15 5.86
C ILE A 120 -8.58 0.00 6.44
N ALA A 121 -9.29 -1.13 6.64
CA ALA A 121 -10.64 -1.12 7.20
C ALA A 121 -10.65 -0.56 8.63
N SER A 122 -9.71 -0.97 9.48
CA SER A 122 -9.60 -0.47 10.85
C SER A 122 -9.34 1.03 10.88
N LEU A 123 -8.43 1.51 10.02
CA LEU A 123 -8.14 2.94 9.88
C LEU A 123 -9.38 3.73 9.47
N LEU A 124 -10.13 3.25 8.48
CA LEU A 124 -11.36 3.88 8.01
C LEU A 124 -12.45 3.90 9.09
N VAL A 125 -12.62 2.81 9.83
CA VAL A 125 -13.58 2.77 10.95
C VAL A 125 -13.24 3.83 12.00
N MET A 126 -11.96 3.97 12.35
CA MET A 126 -11.52 4.98 13.32
C MET A 126 -11.74 6.41 12.80
N GLN A 127 -11.42 6.67 11.54
CA GLN A 127 -11.54 7.98 10.91
C GLN A 127 -13.01 8.38 10.71
N LEU A 128 -13.79 7.56 10.01
CA LEU A 128 -15.18 7.84 9.70
C LEU A 128 -16.07 7.75 10.95
N GLY A 129 -15.76 6.82 11.86
CA GLY A 129 -16.41 6.75 13.16
C GLY A 129 -16.21 8.03 13.98
N SER A 130 -15.03 8.64 13.91
CA SER A 130 -14.78 9.93 14.58
C SER A 130 -15.61 11.06 13.98
N ILE A 131 -15.82 11.08 12.66
CA ILE A 131 -16.56 12.14 11.95
C ILE A 131 -18.08 12.02 12.17
N TRP A 132 -18.61 10.80 12.08
CA TRP A 132 -20.05 10.58 11.96
C TRP A 132 -20.73 10.07 13.23
N LEU A 133 -20.02 9.40 14.15
CA LEU A 133 -20.64 8.89 15.37
C LEU A 133 -20.96 10.03 16.34
N PRO A 134 -22.11 9.98 17.03
CA PRO A 134 -22.47 10.97 18.03
C PRO A 134 -21.45 10.99 19.18
N LYS A 135 -21.21 12.19 19.72
CA LYS A 135 -20.52 12.33 21.00
C LYS A 135 -21.43 11.71 22.07
N LYS A 136 -20.94 10.68 22.76
CA LYS A 136 -21.51 10.29 24.04
C LYS A 136 -21.01 11.25 25.11
#